data_AF-A0AA39D3U8-F1
#
_entry.id   AF-A0AA39D3U8-F1
#
_cell.length_a   1.000
_cell.length_b   1.000
_cell.length_c   1.000
_cell.angle_alpha   90.00
_cell.angle_beta   90.00
_cell.angle_gamma   90.00
#
_symmetry.space_group_name_H-M   'P 1'
#
loop_
_entity.id
_entity.type
_entity.pdbx_description
1 polymer ?
#
loop_
_entity_poly.entity_id
_entity_poly.type
_entity_poly.pdbx_seq_one_letter_code
_entity_poly.pdbx_strand_id
1 'polypeptide(L)'
;MPNITTDAPKLPWNYIAKLVCIGDSGTGKSSLTIRLCEGRFSASHDVTIGVEFGSRIVPVGPPANTSLGIAQPNGQQWPNGTPEQKKMKLSLWDTAGQETYKSITRSYFRGASGALLVFDVTRRSSFESVTAWLNDLRQIAEEGIVVILVGNKLDLAEQSTDIEGGSKRAVSREEAEDWCRRENVVKYVETSAKSGEGVEKAFLEVAERIYQNIEAGKYDLNDRRSGVKGYGTGGGRDMQGKAPKTVNLTMNDAVKSGQGRNCC
;
A
#
# COMPACT_ATOMS: atom_id res chain seq x y z
N MET A 1 37.88 -4.39 -31.22
CA MET A 1 36.56 -3.77 -31.00
C MET A 1 36.08 -4.18 -29.62
N PRO A 2 35.79 -3.27 -28.68
CA PRO A 2 35.26 -3.67 -27.39
C PRO A 2 33.80 -4.09 -27.56
N ASN A 3 33.47 -5.23 -26.98
CA ASN A 3 32.13 -5.81 -26.97
C ASN A 3 31.26 -4.97 -26.04
N ILE A 4 30.40 -4.10 -26.58
CA ILE A 4 29.43 -3.35 -25.79
C ILE A 4 28.29 -4.32 -25.47
N THR A 5 28.42 -5.03 -24.35
CA THR A 5 27.27 -5.68 -23.71
C THR A 5 26.33 -4.56 -23.26
N THR A 6 25.29 -4.29 -24.06
CA THR A 6 24.19 -3.41 -23.65
C THR A 6 23.40 -4.11 -22.56
N ASP A 7 23.89 -4.05 -21.32
CA ASP A 7 23.08 -4.40 -20.16
C ASP A 7 21.85 -3.50 -20.15
N ALA A 8 20.67 -4.11 -20.18
CA ALA A 8 19.42 -3.38 -20.02
C ALA A 8 19.49 -2.53 -18.73
N PRO A 9 18.99 -1.28 -18.74
CA PRO A 9 19.09 -0.42 -17.57
C PRO A 9 18.43 -1.11 -16.37
N LYS A 10 19.21 -1.32 -15.31
CA LYS A 10 18.71 -1.88 -14.05
C LYS A 10 17.60 -0.97 -13.52
N LEU A 11 16.41 -1.53 -13.33
CA LEU A 11 15.32 -0.83 -12.66
C LEU A 11 15.77 -0.38 -11.26
N PRO A 12 15.26 0.76 -10.75
CA PRO A 12 15.69 1.28 -9.45
C PRO A 12 15.10 0.53 -8.25
N TRP A 13 14.38 -0.58 -8.49
CA TRP A 13 13.75 -1.45 -7.48
C TRP A 13 13.94 -2.92 -7.81
N ASN A 14 13.97 -3.77 -6.78
CA ASN A 14 14.07 -5.23 -6.88
C ASN A 14 12.69 -5.89 -6.94
N TYR A 15 11.73 -5.32 -6.21
CA TYR A 15 10.37 -5.84 -6.07
C TYR A 15 9.34 -4.76 -6.37
N ILE A 16 8.15 -5.15 -6.79
CA ILE A 16 6.97 -4.29 -6.82
C ILE A 16 5.85 -4.99 -6.06
N ALA A 17 5.19 -4.25 -5.18
CA ALA A 17 4.05 -4.73 -4.39
C ALA A 17 2.88 -3.76 -4.54
N LYS A 18 1.68 -4.31 -4.69
CA LYS A 18 0.44 -3.55 -4.71
C LYS A 18 -0.10 -3.40 -3.29
N LEU A 19 -0.30 -2.16 -2.84
CA LEU A 19 -0.92 -1.83 -1.57
C LEU A 19 -2.27 -1.16 -1.76
N VAL A 20 -3.25 -1.59 -0.97
CA VAL A 20 -4.58 -0.97 -0.92
C VAL A 20 -4.80 -0.30 0.44
N CYS A 21 -5.36 0.91 0.45
CA CYS A 21 -5.86 1.54 1.68
C CYS A 21 -7.37 1.32 1.76
N ILE A 22 -7.87 0.76 2.86
CA ILE A 22 -9.29 0.44 3.08
C ILE A 22 -9.78 0.96 4.44
N GLY A 23 -11.10 1.15 4.59
CA GLY A 23 -11.73 1.72 5.78
C GLY A 23 -12.77 2.79 5.46
N ASP A 24 -13.48 3.26 6.47
CA ASP A 24 -14.62 4.17 6.32
C ASP A 24 -14.27 5.50 5.64
N SER A 25 -15.29 6.18 5.12
CA SER A 25 -15.14 7.53 4.59
C SER A 25 -14.56 8.49 5.64
N GLY A 26 -13.71 9.42 5.18
CA GLY A 26 -13.13 10.45 6.02
C GLY A 26 -12.10 9.98 7.07
N THR A 27 -11.70 8.70 7.10
CA THR A 27 -10.62 8.22 7.97
C THR A 27 -9.23 8.69 7.54
N GLY A 28 -9.09 9.23 6.33
CA GLY A 28 -7.85 9.85 5.83
C GLY A 28 -6.94 8.92 5.02
N LYS A 29 -7.49 7.86 4.42
CA LYS A 29 -6.80 6.97 3.48
C LYS A 29 -6.02 7.76 2.41
N SER A 30 -6.72 8.60 1.66
CA SER A 30 -6.14 9.47 0.62
C SER A 30 -5.02 10.34 1.16
N SER A 31 -5.24 11.00 2.30
CA SER A 31 -4.26 11.86 2.95
C SER A 31 -3.00 11.12 3.39
N LEU A 32 -3.10 9.85 3.81
CA LEU A 32 -1.94 9.01 4.13
C LEU A 32 -1.10 8.72 2.87
N THR A 33 -1.76 8.35 1.77
CA THR A 33 -1.12 8.11 0.46
C THR A 33 -0.43 9.37 -0.06
N ILE A 34 -1.11 10.52 -0.01
CA ILE A 34 -0.56 11.84 -0.39
C ILE A 34 0.66 12.17 0.47
N ARG A 35 0.54 11.99 1.78
CA ARG A 35 1.64 12.28 2.70
C ARG A 35 2.87 11.43 2.38
N LEU A 36 2.69 10.14 2.11
CA LEU A 36 3.80 9.26 1.76
C LEU A 36 4.45 9.61 0.42
N CYS A 37 3.66 9.89 -0.61
CA CYS A 37 4.15 10.12 -1.97
C CYS A 37 4.71 11.53 -2.18
N GLU A 38 4.06 12.53 -1.59
CA GLU A 38 4.31 13.95 -1.90
C GLU A 38 4.80 14.75 -0.70
N GLY A 39 4.82 14.16 0.51
CA GLY A 39 5.28 14.84 1.71
C GLY A 39 4.39 16.00 2.16
N ARG A 40 3.18 16.16 1.57
CA ARG A 40 2.23 17.24 1.89
C ARG A 40 0.93 16.72 2.50
N PHE A 41 0.12 17.64 3.02
CA PHE A 41 -1.25 17.39 3.47
C PHE A 41 -2.16 18.50 2.96
N SER A 42 -3.39 18.16 2.57
CA SER A 42 -4.43 19.14 2.26
C SER A 42 -5.63 18.88 3.15
N ALA A 43 -6.22 19.94 3.71
CA ALA A 43 -7.45 19.82 4.48
C ALA A 43 -8.67 19.65 3.56
N SER A 44 -8.60 20.16 2.33
CA SER A 44 -9.59 19.95 1.28
C SER A 44 -9.14 18.80 0.37
N HIS A 45 -9.94 17.74 0.36
CA HIS A 45 -9.84 16.67 -0.62
C HIS A 45 -11.24 16.41 -1.16
N ASP A 46 -11.41 16.49 -2.47
CA ASP A 46 -12.63 16.03 -3.13
C ASP A 46 -12.79 14.53 -2.89
N VAL A 47 -14.03 14.05 -2.95
CA VAL A 47 -14.33 12.62 -2.82
C VAL A 47 -13.49 11.83 -3.83
N THR A 48 -12.66 10.90 -3.35
CA THR A 48 -11.78 10.12 -4.22
C THR A 48 -12.60 9.24 -5.16
N ILE A 49 -12.34 9.35 -6.46
CA ILE A 49 -12.82 8.41 -7.48
C ILE A 49 -11.66 7.45 -7.74
N GLY A 50 -11.88 6.16 -7.45
CA GLY A 50 -10.82 5.14 -7.34
C GLY A 50 -9.93 5.02 -8.58
N VAL A 51 -8.67 5.45 -8.45
CA VAL A 51 -7.56 5.23 -9.40
C VAL A 51 -6.26 5.16 -8.59
N GLU A 52 -5.25 4.44 -9.11
CA GLU A 52 -3.88 4.42 -8.55
C GLU A 52 -3.41 5.84 -8.24
N PHE A 53 -3.09 6.10 -6.96
CA PHE A 53 -2.77 7.44 -6.47
C PHE A 53 -1.29 7.78 -6.74
N GLY A 54 -0.43 6.77 -6.79
CA GLY A 54 0.99 6.95 -7.03
C GLY A 54 1.82 5.74 -6.65
N SER A 55 3.13 5.92 -6.69
CA SER A 55 4.05 4.89 -6.24
C SER A 55 5.22 5.46 -5.45
N ARG A 56 5.73 4.68 -4.48
CA ARG A 56 6.88 5.05 -3.66
C ARG A 56 7.85 3.88 -3.62
N ILE A 57 9.14 4.15 -3.87
CA ILE A 57 10.20 3.16 -3.67
C ILE A 57 10.68 3.27 -2.23
N VAL A 58 10.64 2.16 -1.51
CA VAL A 58 11.09 2.06 -0.13
C VAL A 58 12.20 1.02 0.02
N PRO A 59 13.14 1.19 0.95
CA PRO A 59 14.10 0.15 1.28
C PRO A 59 13.43 -0.99 2.05
N VAL A 60 13.81 -2.23 1.76
CA VAL A 60 13.36 -3.45 2.45
C VAL A 60 14.53 -4.40 2.71
N GLY A 61 14.44 -5.20 3.76
CA GLY A 61 15.52 -6.07 4.22
C GLY A 61 16.70 -5.30 4.84
N PRO A 62 17.75 -6.01 5.26
CA PRO A 62 18.90 -5.37 5.88
C PRO A 62 19.72 -4.56 4.86
N PRO A 63 20.37 -3.46 5.27
CA PRO A 63 20.43 -2.94 6.65
C PRO A 63 19.20 -2.11 7.09
N ALA A 64 18.33 -1.66 6.19
CA ALA A 64 17.25 -0.72 6.51
C ALA A 64 16.28 -1.22 7.59
N ASN A 65 15.90 -2.50 7.57
CA ASN A 65 14.99 -3.06 8.58
C ASN A 65 15.54 -2.93 10.01
N THR A 66 16.87 -2.99 10.16
CA THR A 66 17.56 -2.88 11.45
C THR A 66 17.53 -1.44 11.96
N SER A 67 17.75 -0.46 11.07
CA SER A 67 17.64 0.97 11.43
C SER A 67 16.21 1.42 11.75
N LEU A 68 15.21 0.71 11.24
CA LEU A 68 13.79 0.99 11.50
C LEU A 68 13.27 0.30 12.77
N GLY A 69 14.12 -0.45 13.47
CA GLY A 69 13.71 -1.25 14.64
C GLY A 69 12.78 -2.41 14.30
N ILE A 70 12.72 -2.83 13.04
CA ILE A 70 11.90 -3.96 12.60
C ILE A 70 12.75 -5.23 12.78
N ALA A 71 12.31 -6.12 13.67
CA ALA A 71 13.06 -7.32 14.03
C ALA A 71 13.37 -8.18 12.79
N GLN A 72 14.62 -8.61 12.66
CA GLN A 72 15.00 -9.58 11.64
C GLN A 72 14.29 -10.90 11.93
N PRO A 73 13.76 -11.61 10.91
CA PRO A 73 13.03 -12.86 11.12
C PRO A 73 13.80 -13.91 11.94
N ASN A 74 15.12 -13.95 11.81
CA ASN A 74 15.95 -15.06 12.32
C ASN A 74 17.24 -14.61 13.04
N GLY A 75 17.40 -13.34 13.42
CA GLY A 75 18.66 -12.85 14.02
C GLY A 75 19.91 -13.15 13.17
N GLN A 76 19.74 -13.25 11.85
CA GLN A 76 20.73 -13.81 10.95
C GLN A 76 21.93 -12.86 10.82
N GLN A 77 23.05 -13.26 11.43
CA GLN A 77 24.32 -12.58 11.28
C GLN A 77 24.89 -12.93 9.90
N TRP A 78 25.23 -11.93 9.09
CA TRP A 78 25.71 -12.14 7.73
C TRP A 78 27.22 -12.44 7.76
N PRO A 79 27.66 -13.69 7.47
CA PRO A 79 29.05 -14.09 7.68
C PRO A 79 30.05 -13.39 6.76
N ASN A 80 29.60 -12.77 5.65
CA ASN A 80 30.45 -12.15 4.62
C ASN A 80 30.19 -10.64 4.42
N GLY A 81 29.66 -9.95 5.44
CA GLY A 81 29.35 -8.51 5.38
C GLY A 81 27.86 -8.19 5.24
N THR A 82 27.48 -6.92 5.42
CA THR A 82 26.08 -6.48 5.31
C THR A 82 25.54 -6.73 3.90
N PRO A 83 24.35 -7.32 3.75
CA PRO A 83 23.76 -7.58 2.44
C PRO A 83 23.47 -6.25 1.72
N GLU A 84 23.44 -6.31 0.39
CA GLU A 84 23.04 -5.18 -0.45
C GLU A 84 21.58 -4.80 -0.15
N GLN A 85 21.36 -3.51 0.13
CA GLN A 85 20.03 -2.96 0.39
C GLN A 85 19.07 -3.25 -0.77
N LYS A 86 18.00 -4.01 -0.48
CA LYS A 86 16.93 -4.22 -1.45
C LYS A 86 15.91 -3.09 -1.41
N LYS A 87 15.22 -2.90 -2.52
CA LYS A 87 14.22 -1.83 -2.73
C LYS A 87 12.92 -2.41 -3.27
N MET A 88 11.81 -1.97 -2.71
CA MET A 88 10.46 -2.34 -3.15
C MET A 88 9.73 -1.10 -3.64
N LYS A 89 9.15 -1.17 -4.84
CA LYS A 89 8.19 -0.18 -5.33
C LYS A 89 6.80 -0.53 -4.81
N LEU A 90 6.22 0.35 -4.01
CA LEU A 90 4.84 0.27 -3.56
C LEU A 90 3.97 0.97 -4.59
N SER A 91 3.07 0.24 -5.26
CA SER A 91 1.98 0.81 -6.07
C SER A 91 0.78 1.00 -5.16
N LEU A 92 0.33 2.25 -4.98
CA LEU A 92 -0.63 2.63 -3.97
C LEU A 92 -2.01 2.85 -4.58
N TRP A 93 -2.96 2.06 -4.12
CA TRP A 93 -4.35 2.09 -4.57
C TRP A 93 -5.21 2.66 -3.46
N ASP A 94 -5.62 3.91 -3.63
CA ASP A 94 -6.56 4.56 -2.72
C ASP A 94 -7.98 4.13 -3.10
N THR A 95 -8.64 3.38 -2.21
CA THR A 95 -10.03 2.99 -2.43
C THR A 95 -10.94 4.04 -1.82
N ALA A 96 -11.87 4.55 -2.62
CA ALA A 96 -12.87 5.49 -2.15
C ALA A 96 -13.62 4.86 -0.96
N GLY A 97 -13.67 5.55 0.18
CA GLY A 97 -14.37 5.10 1.38
C GLY A 97 -15.90 5.16 1.29
N GLN A 98 -16.47 5.27 0.08
CA GLN A 98 -17.91 5.25 -0.09
C GLN A 98 -18.40 3.80 -0.18
N GLU A 99 -19.14 3.43 0.85
CA GLU A 99 -19.82 2.15 1.02
C GLU A 99 -20.78 1.82 -0.13
N THR A 100 -21.14 2.80 -0.95
CA THR A 100 -22.00 2.68 -2.13
C THR A 100 -21.34 1.94 -3.30
N TYR A 101 -20.01 1.81 -3.35
CA TYR A 101 -19.28 1.24 -4.51
C TYR A 101 -18.60 -0.10 -4.22
N LYS A 102 -19.21 -0.95 -3.38
CA LYS A 102 -18.65 -2.26 -2.99
C LYS A 102 -18.15 -3.08 -4.18
N SER A 103 -18.84 -3.08 -5.32
CA SER A 103 -18.45 -3.84 -6.53
C SER A 103 -17.18 -3.30 -7.21
N ILE A 104 -16.99 -1.98 -7.31
CA ILE A 104 -15.80 -1.34 -7.88
C ILE A 104 -14.60 -1.59 -6.96
N THR A 105 -14.83 -1.51 -5.65
CA THR A 105 -13.82 -1.76 -4.61
C THR A 105 -13.22 -3.17 -4.68
N ARG A 106 -14.02 -4.20 -5.00
CA ARG A 106 -13.54 -5.60 -5.13
C ARG A 106 -12.46 -5.76 -6.19
N SER A 107 -12.53 -5.01 -7.29
CA SER A 107 -11.55 -5.13 -8.39
C SER A 107 -10.15 -4.67 -7.97
N TYR A 108 -10.06 -3.73 -7.02
CA TYR A 108 -8.77 -3.23 -6.53
C TYR A 108 -8.07 -4.21 -5.58
N PHE A 109 -8.80 -5.08 -4.89
CA PHE A 109 -8.22 -6.04 -3.95
C PHE A 109 -7.50 -7.18 -4.66
N ARG A 110 -7.87 -7.48 -5.91
CA ARG A 110 -7.22 -8.53 -6.70
C ARG A 110 -5.74 -8.18 -6.93
N GLY A 111 -4.86 -9.11 -6.61
CA GLY A 111 -3.40 -8.95 -6.71
C GLY A 111 -2.83 -7.92 -5.73
N ALA A 112 -3.53 -7.59 -4.64
CA ALA A 112 -2.95 -6.80 -3.56
C ALA A 112 -2.09 -7.70 -2.65
N SER A 113 -0.84 -7.29 -2.41
CA SER A 113 0.07 -7.99 -1.49
C SER A 113 -0.03 -7.49 -0.06
N GLY A 114 -0.48 -6.26 0.11
CA GLY A 114 -0.69 -5.69 1.42
C GLY A 114 -1.85 -4.70 1.46
N ALA A 115 -2.36 -4.48 2.67
CA ALA A 115 -3.42 -3.55 2.94
C ALA A 115 -3.14 -2.74 4.21
N LEU A 116 -3.44 -1.44 4.15
CA LEU A 116 -3.61 -0.60 5.32
C LEU A 116 -5.10 -0.50 5.64
N LEU A 117 -5.48 -0.98 6.81
CA LEU A 117 -6.84 -0.93 7.32
C LEU A 117 -6.97 0.27 8.25
N VAL A 118 -7.60 1.34 7.76
CA VAL A 118 -7.51 2.68 8.36
C VAL A 118 -8.80 3.07 9.06
N PHE A 119 -8.71 3.38 10.35
CA PHE A 119 -9.76 4.03 11.12
C PHE A 119 -9.29 5.38 11.66
N ASP A 120 -10.21 6.17 12.19
CA ASP A 120 -9.96 7.46 12.83
C ASP A 120 -9.98 7.31 14.35
N VAL A 121 -8.87 7.62 15.02
CA VAL A 121 -8.74 7.44 16.48
C VAL A 121 -9.71 8.30 17.28
N THR A 122 -10.27 9.36 16.69
CA THR A 122 -11.29 10.22 17.32
C THR A 122 -12.73 9.83 16.93
N ARG A 123 -12.93 8.75 16.18
CA ARG A 123 -14.26 8.29 15.70
C ARG A 123 -14.43 6.79 15.89
N ARG A 124 -15.07 6.40 16.99
CA ARG A 124 -15.33 5.00 17.36
C ARG A 124 -16.06 4.19 16.29
N SER A 125 -17.07 4.76 15.63
CA SER A 125 -17.79 4.04 14.56
C SER A 125 -16.87 3.53 13.45
N SER A 126 -15.82 4.30 13.11
CA SER A 126 -14.85 3.87 12.09
C SER A 126 -13.98 2.69 12.52
N PHE A 127 -13.82 2.47 13.83
CA PHE A 127 -13.14 1.31 14.39
C PHE A 127 -14.06 0.09 14.45
N GLU A 128 -15.34 0.28 14.75
CA GLU A 128 -16.34 -0.80 14.74
C GLU A 128 -16.49 -1.42 13.33
N SER A 129 -16.41 -0.59 12.29
CA SER A 129 -16.46 -1.02 10.88
C SER A 129 -15.22 -1.81 10.42
N VAL A 130 -14.08 -1.73 11.12
CA VAL A 130 -12.80 -2.34 10.73
C VAL A 130 -12.93 -3.85 10.48
N THR A 131 -13.70 -4.54 11.32
CA THR A 131 -13.92 -6.00 11.20
C THR A 131 -14.65 -6.35 9.90
N ALA A 132 -15.65 -5.56 9.52
CA ALA A 132 -16.36 -5.77 8.25
C ALA A 132 -15.42 -5.55 7.05
N TRP A 133 -14.60 -4.50 7.07
CA TRP A 133 -13.60 -4.24 6.05
C TRP A 133 -12.54 -5.36 5.93
N LEU A 134 -12.08 -5.89 7.06
CA LEU A 134 -11.13 -7.01 7.07
C LEU A 134 -11.75 -8.27 6.44
N ASN A 135 -13.00 -8.57 6.77
CA ASN A 135 -13.71 -9.72 6.23
C ASN A 135 -13.93 -9.60 4.73
N ASP A 136 -14.36 -8.42 4.26
CA ASP A 136 -14.52 -8.14 2.82
C ASP A 136 -13.19 -8.27 2.07
N LEU A 137 -12.09 -7.76 2.65
CA LEU A 137 -10.75 -7.90 2.07
C LEU A 137 -10.34 -9.37 1.94
N ARG A 138 -10.48 -10.16 3.02
CA ARG A 138 -10.08 -11.57 3.06
C ARG A 138 -10.86 -12.47 2.10
N GLN A 139 -12.08 -12.09 1.73
CA GLN A 139 -12.87 -12.83 0.74
C GLN A 139 -12.36 -12.68 -0.70
N ILE A 140 -11.56 -11.64 -0.99
CA ILE A 140 -11.23 -11.23 -2.37
C ILE A 140 -9.71 -11.20 -2.61
N ALA A 141 -8.93 -10.84 -1.59
CA ALA A 141 -7.48 -10.77 -1.65
C ALA A 141 -6.84 -12.15 -1.74
N GLU A 142 -5.56 -12.17 -2.14
CA GLU A 142 -4.80 -13.41 -2.21
C GLU A 142 -4.50 -13.96 -0.80
N GLU A 143 -4.40 -15.29 -0.71
CA GLU A 143 -3.94 -15.95 0.51
C GLU A 143 -2.56 -15.40 0.88
N GLY A 144 -2.41 -14.92 2.12
CA GLY A 144 -1.16 -14.32 2.58
C GLY A 144 -1.01 -12.81 2.34
N ILE A 145 -2.10 -12.09 2.02
CA ILE A 145 -2.10 -10.62 2.07
C ILE A 145 -1.65 -10.13 3.46
N VAL A 146 -0.69 -9.19 3.48
CA VAL A 146 -0.22 -8.56 4.71
C VAL A 146 -1.15 -7.42 5.09
N VAL A 147 -1.74 -7.47 6.29
CA VAL A 147 -2.62 -6.39 6.78
C VAL A 147 -2.00 -5.73 8.00
N ILE A 148 -1.99 -4.39 8.00
CA ILE A 148 -1.67 -3.57 9.17
C ILE A 148 -2.84 -2.65 9.48
N LEU A 149 -3.20 -2.60 10.76
CA LEU A 149 -4.22 -1.70 11.28
C LEU A 149 -3.59 -0.31 11.50
N VAL A 150 -4.26 0.73 11.03
CA VAL A 150 -3.80 2.11 11.11
C VAL A 150 -4.83 2.98 11.82
N GLY A 151 -4.43 3.56 12.95
CA GLY A 151 -5.22 4.56 13.66
C GLY A 151 -4.78 5.94 13.24
N ASN A 152 -5.51 6.57 12.33
CA ASN A 152 -5.15 7.88 11.79
C ASN A 152 -5.77 9.04 12.58
N LYS A 153 -5.26 10.25 12.33
CA LYS A 153 -5.63 11.52 12.99
C LYS A 153 -5.20 11.62 14.45
N LEU A 154 -4.03 11.05 14.77
CA LEU A 154 -3.41 11.16 16.09
C LEU A 154 -3.29 12.62 16.57
N ASP A 155 -3.03 13.55 15.65
CA ASP A 155 -2.95 14.98 15.93
C ASP A 155 -4.23 15.58 16.54
N LEU A 156 -5.39 14.98 16.32
CA LEU A 156 -6.66 15.41 16.92
C LEU A 156 -6.89 14.76 18.29
N ALA A 157 -6.37 13.56 18.51
CA ALA A 157 -6.46 12.86 19.80
C ALA A 157 -5.58 13.50 20.87
N GLU A 158 -4.42 14.04 20.47
CA GLU A 158 -3.47 14.68 21.38
C GLU A 158 -3.81 16.13 21.72
N GLN A 159 -4.71 16.77 20.96
CA GLN A 159 -5.21 18.10 21.30
C GLN A 159 -6.06 18.03 22.57
N SER A 160 -5.59 18.70 23.62
CA SER A 160 -6.37 18.96 24.83
C SER A 160 -7.59 19.81 24.48
N THR A 161 -8.79 19.40 24.89
CA THR A 161 -9.95 20.30 24.82
C THR A 161 -9.80 21.42 25.85
N ASP A 162 -10.16 22.65 25.46
CA ASP A 162 -10.12 23.86 26.31
C ASP A 162 -11.05 23.78 27.55
N ILE A 163 -11.76 22.67 27.71
CA ILE A 163 -12.62 22.35 28.84
C ILE A 163 -12.08 21.03 29.42
N GLU A 164 -11.51 21.12 30.63
CA GLU A 164 -11.05 20.03 31.51
C GLU A 164 -10.41 18.81 30.82
N GLY A 165 -9.24 19.01 30.19
CA GLY A 165 -8.25 17.94 29.99
C GLY A 165 -8.68 16.70 29.17
N GLY A 166 -9.82 16.76 28.49
CA GLY A 166 -10.37 15.66 27.70
C GLY A 166 -9.60 15.47 26.40
N SER A 167 -9.10 14.25 26.18
CA SER A 167 -8.62 13.83 24.86
C SER A 167 -9.83 13.54 23.96
N LYS A 168 -9.78 13.96 22.68
CA LYS A 168 -10.79 13.54 21.67
C LYS A 168 -10.64 12.08 21.25
N ARG A 169 -9.70 11.34 21.83
CA ARG A 169 -9.49 9.92 21.57
C ARG A 169 -10.74 9.12 21.92
N ALA A 170 -11.26 8.41 20.93
CA ALA A 170 -12.41 7.54 21.08
C ALA A 170 -12.01 6.06 21.21
N VAL A 171 -10.81 5.69 20.77
CA VAL A 171 -10.28 4.31 20.78
C VAL A 171 -8.88 4.30 21.40
N SER A 172 -8.65 3.45 22.40
CA SER A 172 -7.34 3.35 23.04
C SER A 172 -6.38 2.52 22.20
N ARG A 173 -5.07 2.72 22.42
CA ARG A 173 -4.04 1.92 21.75
C ARG A 173 -4.13 0.44 22.15
N GLU A 174 -4.39 0.16 23.42
CA GLU A 174 -4.55 -1.20 23.94
C GLU A 174 -5.72 -1.91 23.26
N GLU A 175 -6.87 -1.24 23.10
CA GLU A 175 -8.05 -1.81 22.43
C GLU A 175 -7.74 -2.17 20.97
N ALA A 176 -7.02 -1.31 20.25
CA ALA A 176 -6.62 -1.57 18.87
C ALA A 176 -5.58 -2.70 18.75
N GLU A 177 -4.62 -2.77 19.67
CA GLU A 177 -3.64 -3.86 19.74
C GLU A 177 -4.29 -5.21 20.09
N ASP A 178 -5.28 -5.21 21.00
CA ASP A 178 -6.08 -6.38 21.35
C ASP A 178 -6.90 -6.89 20.17
N TRP A 179 -7.50 -5.97 19.42
CA TRP A 179 -8.21 -6.31 18.19
C TRP A 179 -7.27 -6.95 17.16
N CYS A 180 -6.05 -6.42 16.98
CA CYS A 180 -5.07 -7.02 16.07
C CYS A 180 -4.70 -8.46 16.47
N ARG A 181 -4.53 -8.71 17.78
CA ARG A 181 -4.25 -10.06 18.29
C ARG A 181 -5.39 -11.04 18.01
N ARG A 182 -6.64 -10.62 18.24
CA ARG A 182 -7.82 -11.46 18.01
C ARG A 182 -8.04 -11.78 16.52
N GLU A 183 -7.85 -10.78 15.66
CA GLU A 183 -8.13 -10.91 14.22
C GLU A 183 -6.93 -11.40 13.41
N ASN A 184 -5.80 -11.72 14.03
CA ASN A 184 -4.55 -12.10 13.36
C ASN A 184 -4.07 -11.03 12.34
N VAL A 185 -4.07 -9.77 12.78
CA VAL A 185 -3.51 -8.63 12.04
C VAL A 185 -2.13 -8.32 12.58
N VAL A 186 -1.16 -8.12 11.68
CA VAL A 186 0.27 -8.20 12.00
C VAL A 186 0.70 -7.14 13.01
N LYS A 187 0.17 -5.91 12.87
CA LYS A 187 0.60 -4.77 13.65
C LYS A 187 -0.48 -3.69 13.69
N TYR A 188 -0.48 -2.92 14.78
CA TYR A 188 -1.15 -1.64 14.88
C TYR A 188 -0.14 -0.49 14.84
N VAL A 189 -0.43 0.54 14.06
CA VAL A 189 0.36 1.77 13.97
C VAL A 189 -0.57 2.99 14.07
N GLU A 190 -0.26 3.92 14.96
CA GLU A 190 -0.93 5.22 14.99
C GLU A 190 -0.24 6.19 14.03
N THR A 191 -1.03 7.01 13.36
CA THR A 191 -0.54 7.93 12.34
C THR A 191 -1.25 9.29 12.40
N SER A 192 -0.57 10.31 11.92
CA SER A 192 -1.20 11.57 11.51
C SER A 192 -0.75 11.93 10.11
N ALA A 193 -1.68 11.89 9.15
CA ALA A 193 -1.42 12.43 7.82
C ALA A 193 -1.09 13.95 7.85
N LYS A 194 -1.57 14.67 8.88
CA LYS A 194 -1.35 16.11 9.05
C LYS A 194 0.06 16.44 9.53
N SER A 195 0.58 15.75 10.55
CA SER A 195 1.97 15.97 11.01
C SER A 195 2.99 15.14 10.22
N GLY A 196 2.57 14.04 9.61
CA GLY A 196 3.44 13.03 8.99
C GLY A 196 3.87 11.92 9.95
N GLU A 197 3.53 12.02 11.23
CA GLU A 197 3.88 11.05 12.24
C GLU A 197 3.31 9.67 11.92
N GLY A 198 4.15 8.63 12.07
CA GLY A 198 3.78 7.24 11.87
C GLY A 198 3.48 6.83 10.43
N VAL A 199 3.32 7.77 9.49
CA VAL A 199 2.91 7.48 8.11
C VAL A 199 3.93 6.59 7.42
N GLU A 200 5.20 7.02 7.36
CA GLU A 200 6.24 6.24 6.71
C GLU A 200 6.43 4.87 7.38
N LYS A 201 6.37 4.82 8.71
CA LYS A 201 6.43 3.58 9.49
C LYS A 201 5.33 2.60 9.07
N ALA A 202 4.08 3.03 8.96
CA ALA A 202 2.97 2.15 8.59
C ALA A 202 3.20 1.47 7.23
N PHE A 203 3.68 2.21 6.22
CA PHE A 203 3.95 1.65 4.89
C PHE A 203 5.22 0.78 4.87
N LEU A 204 6.27 1.15 5.60
CA LEU A 204 7.50 0.36 5.70
C LEU A 204 7.27 -0.98 6.41
N GLU A 205 6.46 -1.01 7.45
CA GLU A 205 6.10 -2.24 8.17
C GLU A 205 5.38 -3.24 7.25
N VAL A 206 4.45 -2.76 6.40
CA VAL A 206 3.80 -3.61 5.39
C VAL A 206 4.82 -4.10 4.37
N ALA A 207 5.66 -3.21 3.83
CA ALA A 207 6.65 -3.55 2.82
C ALA A 207 7.68 -4.59 3.33
N GLU A 208 8.15 -4.43 4.56
CA GLU A 208 9.09 -5.36 5.19
C GLU A 208 8.43 -6.72 5.43
N ARG A 209 7.18 -6.75 5.87
CA ARG A 209 6.48 -8.03 6.07
C ARG A 209 6.20 -8.76 4.76
N ILE A 210 5.90 -8.03 3.69
CA ILE A 210 5.82 -8.59 2.33
C ILE A 210 7.18 -9.14 1.93
N TYR A 211 8.26 -8.39 2.14
CA TYR A 211 9.62 -8.84 1.84
C TYR A 211 9.98 -10.15 2.58
N GLN A 212 9.65 -10.25 3.87
CA GLN A 212 9.86 -11.48 4.65
C GLN A 212 9.07 -12.68 4.08
N ASN A 213 7.84 -12.46 3.63
CA ASN A 213 7.05 -13.50 2.97
C ASN A 213 7.65 -13.91 1.61
N ILE A 214 8.29 -12.99 0.86
CA ILE A 214 9.04 -13.31 -0.36
C ILE A 214 10.23 -14.22 -0.03
N GLU A 215 11.06 -13.83 0.95
CA GLU A 215 12.23 -14.60 1.36
C GLU A 215 11.86 -15.98 1.92
N ALA A 216 10.68 -16.10 2.54
CA ALA A 216 10.13 -17.37 3.01
C ALA A 216 9.51 -18.22 1.87
N GLY A 217 9.53 -17.77 0.62
CA GLY A 217 8.99 -18.49 -0.53
C GLY A 217 7.46 -18.56 -0.58
N LYS A 218 6.75 -17.68 0.15
CA LYS A 218 5.28 -17.68 0.19
C LYS A 218 4.62 -17.00 -1.02
N TYR A 219 5.40 -16.26 -1.82
CA TYR A 219 4.92 -15.64 -3.05
C TYR A 219 5.58 -16.29 -4.27
N ASP A 220 4.77 -16.65 -5.27
CA ASP A 220 5.30 -16.94 -6.60
C ASP A 220 5.53 -15.62 -7.36
N LEU A 221 6.79 -15.25 -7.54
CA LEU A 221 7.18 -13.99 -8.20
C LEU A 221 7.02 -14.03 -9.73
N ASN A 222 6.73 -15.20 -10.30
CA ASN A 222 6.53 -15.42 -11.73
C ASN A 222 5.05 -15.51 -12.10
N ASP A 223 4.14 -15.71 -11.14
CA ASP A 223 2.71 -15.70 -11.41
C ASP A 223 2.23 -14.27 -11.70
N ARG A 224 1.46 -14.11 -12.79
CA ARG A 224 0.83 -12.85 -13.17
C ARG A 224 -0.27 -12.44 -12.19
N ARG A 225 -0.81 -13.37 -11.40
CA ARG A 225 -1.85 -13.12 -10.39
C ARG A 225 -1.24 -12.60 -9.09
N SER A 226 -0.07 -13.13 -8.71
CA SER A 226 0.69 -12.74 -7.54
C SER A 226 0.81 -11.22 -7.40
N GLY A 227 0.43 -10.70 -6.24
CA GLY A 227 0.51 -9.28 -5.96
C GLY A 227 1.94 -8.73 -5.92
N VAL A 228 2.95 -9.60 -5.81
CA VAL A 228 4.37 -9.24 -5.79
C VAL A 228 5.03 -9.71 -7.08
N LYS A 229 5.76 -8.81 -7.76
CA LYS A 229 6.57 -9.18 -8.92
C LYS A 229 8.06 -8.97 -8.65
N GLY A 230 8.86 -9.97 -9.04
CA GLY A 230 10.31 -9.91 -8.99
C GLY A 230 10.92 -9.10 -10.14
N TYR A 231 12.22 -8.87 -10.06
CA TYR A 231 13.00 -8.27 -11.14
C TYR A 231 12.86 -9.10 -12.43
N GLY A 232 12.38 -8.47 -13.50
CA GLY A 232 12.30 -9.07 -14.84
C GLY A 232 10.97 -9.73 -15.24
N THR A 233 9.99 -9.89 -14.35
CA THR A 233 8.69 -10.53 -14.68
C THR A 233 7.58 -9.57 -15.13
N GLY A 234 7.85 -8.26 -15.11
CA GLY A 234 6.94 -7.21 -15.60
C GLY A 234 7.04 -6.90 -17.10
N GLY A 235 8.03 -7.45 -17.82
CA GLY A 235 8.16 -7.29 -19.26
C GLY A 235 7.54 -8.47 -19.99
N GLY A 236 6.33 -8.31 -20.53
CA GLY A 236 5.83 -9.24 -21.53
C GLY A 236 6.85 -9.33 -22.67
N ARG A 237 7.50 -10.49 -22.84
CA ARG A 237 8.19 -10.79 -24.08
C ARG A 237 7.13 -11.20 -25.08
N ASP A 238 6.87 -10.36 -26.07
CA ASP A 238 6.18 -10.81 -27.28
C ASP A 238 7.05 -11.87 -27.97
N MET A 239 6.45 -12.77 -28.75
CA MET A 239 7.09 -13.89 -29.47
C MET A 239 8.26 -13.49 -30.43
N GLN A 240 8.61 -12.19 -30.48
CA GLN A 240 9.66 -11.59 -31.32
C GLN A 240 10.66 -10.73 -30.52
N GLY A 241 10.68 -10.77 -29.19
CA GLY A 241 11.77 -10.20 -28.38
C GLY A 241 11.87 -8.66 -28.38
N LYS A 242 10.80 -7.93 -28.68
CA LYS A 242 10.75 -6.47 -28.51
C LYS A 242 10.07 -6.09 -27.20
N ALA A 243 10.62 -5.08 -26.52
CA ALA A 243 10.01 -4.48 -25.34
C ALA A 243 8.64 -3.86 -25.69
N PRO A 244 7.61 -4.02 -24.84
CA PRO A 244 6.31 -3.39 -25.09
C PRO A 244 6.47 -1.88 -25.01
N LYS A 245 6.08 -1.18 -26.08
CA LYS A 245 6.02 0.28 -26.10
C LYS A 245 4.89 0.72 -25.15
N THR A 246 5.23 1.53 -24.15
CA THR A 246 4.25 2.24 -23.33
C THR A 246 3.47 3.19 -24.24
N VAL A 247 2.22 2.88 -24.54
CA VAL A 247 1.32 3.81 -25.23
C VAL A 247 0.70 4.69 -24.16
N ASN A 248 1.16 5.94 -24.07
CA ASN A 248 0.44 6.96 -23.31
C ASN A 248 -0.83 7.29 -24.08
N LEU A 249 -1.97 6.75 -23.63
CA LEU A 249 -3.28 7.19 -24.09
C LEU A 249 -3.55 8.56 -23.47
N THR A 250 -3.29 9.62 -24.22
CA THR A 250 -3.83 10.95 -23.92
C THR A 250 -5.28 11.01 -24.39
N MET A 251 -6.13 11.72 -23.65
CA MET A 251 -7.59 11.78 -23.84
C MET A 251 -8.09 12.42 -25.16
N ASN A 252 -7.25 12.57 -26.19
CA ASN A 252 -7.66 13.20 -27.46
C ASN A 252 -8.02 12.23 -28.60
N ASP A 253 -7.83 10.91 -28.43
CA ASP A 253 -8.14 9.93 -29.50
C ASP A 253 -9.56 9.30 -29.38
N ALA A 254 -10.32 9.63 -28.33
CA ALA A 254 -11.71 9.17 -28.17
C ALA A 254 -12.74 10.01 -28.95
N VAL A 255 -12.33 11.06 -29.68
CA VAL A 255 -13.25 11.98 -30.38
C VAL A 255 -13.24 11.80 -31.92
N LYS A 256 -12.47 10.84 -32.47
CA LYS A 256 -12.40 10.63 -33.94
C LYS A 256 -12.93 9.30 -34.48
N SER A 257 -13.59 8.47 -33.68
CA SER A 257 -14.25 7.24 -34.17
C SER A 257 -15.79 7.29 -34.16
N GLY A 258 -16.36 8.49 -34.28
CA GLY A 258 -17.81 8.72 -34.28
C GLY A 258 -18.34 9.34 -35.56
N GLN A 259 -17.97 8.85 -36.75
CA GLN A 259 -18.69 9.19 -37.98
C GLN A 259 -18.64 8.02 -38.99
N GLY A 260 -19.81 7.40 -39.18
CA GLY A 260 -20.25 7.05 -40.52
C GLY A 260 -20.65 5.60 -40.77
N ARG A 261 -21.97 5.44 -40.97
CA ARG A 261 -22.66 4.47 -41.85
C ARG A 261 -22.88 3.06 -41.31
N ASN A 262 -23.97 2.36 -41.65
CA ASN A 262 -25.35 2.69 -41.97
C ASN A 262 -26.07 1.33 -41.96
N CYS A 263 -27.37 1.32 -41.67
CA CYS A 263 -28.25 0.17 -41.84
C CYS A 263 -28.14 -0.47 -43.24
N CYS A 264 -28.11 -1.81 -43.28
CA CYS A 264 -29.11 -2.70 -43.90
C CYS A 264 -28.75 -4.14 -43.54
#